data_AF-A0A519WXL1-F1
#
_entry.id   AF-A0A519WXL1-F1
#
_cell.length_a   1.000
_cell.length_b   1.000
_cell.length_c   1.000
_cell.angle_alpha   90.00
_cell.angle_beta   90.00
_cell.angle_gamma   90.00
#
_symmetry.space_group_name_H-M   'P 1'
#
loop_
_entity.id
_entity.type
_entity.pdbx_description
1 polymer ?
#
loop_
_entity_poly.entity_id
_entity_poly.type
_entity_poly.pdbx_seq_one_letter_code
_entity_poly.pdbx_strand_id
1 'polypeptide(L)'
;MNFLYPGFLFALLTIAIPIVIHLFNFRKFKKVYFSNVQFLKEAKEQNSSREKLKHLLILFSRILAITFLVLAFARPFIPSGNTVDPSQRNVVSIYIDNSYSMETVNKEGTLLDEAKRKAKEIVGNYGLNDQFQLLTNDFEGKHQRLVNKEEFIQQLEEVGISSANRNLQQVIHRQQSAADKNNNIIYLLSDFQKNFSGLAPIQVDSASNITLVKLNANSLPNISADSIWSLSPVHQPGQNE
;
A
#
# COMPACT_ATOMS: atom_id res chain seq x y z
N MET A 1 6.73 -10.82 10.00
CA MET A 1 5.60 -9.99 10.49
C MET A 1 6.17 -9.09 11.56
N ASN A 2 6.05 -7.78 11.40
CA ASN A 2 6.59 -6.81 12.34
C ASN A 2 5.45 -6.17 13.15
N PHE A 3 5.78 -5.62 14.31
CA PHE A 3 4.81 -4.93 15.18
C PHE A 3 5.25 -3.47 15.32
N LEU A 4 4.30 -2.55 15.21
CA LEU A 4 4.60 -1.13 15.40
C LEU A 4 4.93 -0.81 16.86
N TYR A 5 4.25 -1.48 17.79
CA TYR A 5 4.45 -1.32 19.23
C TYR A 5 4.68 -2.67 19.92
N PRO A 6 5.89 -3.25 19.83
CA PRO A 6 6.17 -4.58 20.36
C PRO A 6 6.02 -4.69 21.88
N GLY A 7 6.12 -3.58 22.62
CA GLY A 7 5.94 -3.57 24.07
C GLY A 7 4.55 -4.04 24.54
N PHE A 8 3.51 -3.86 23.71
CA PHE A 8 2.16 -4.34 24.06
C PHE A 8 2.06 -5.86 24.12
N LEU A 9 2.98 -6.61 23.50
CA LEU A 9 2.97 -8.08 23.62
C LEU A 9 3.17 -8.55 25.07
N PHE A 10 3.84 -7.79 25.93
CA PHE A 10 3.94 -8.13 27.35
C PHE A 10 2.57 -8.15 28.05
N ALA A 11 1.58 -7.42 27.55
CA ALA A 11 0.21 -7.45 28.08
C ALA A 11 -0.48 -8.80 27.86
N LEU A 12 0.04 -9.69 27.00
CA LEU A 12 -0.44 -11.08 26.90
C LEU A 12 -0.29 -11.85 28.22
N LEU A 13 0.61 -11.44 29.12
CA LEU A 13 0.71 -12.02 30.46
C LEU A 13 -0.61 -11.92 31.25
N THR A 14 -1.46 -10.94 30.93
CA THR A 14 -2.78 -10.76 31.55
C THR A 14 -3.71 -11.94 31.28
N ILE A 15 -3.47 -12.74 30.22
CA ILE A 15 -4.19 -13.99 29.93
C ILE A 15 -4.04 -15.00 31.07
N ALA A 16 -2.97 -14.93 31.87
CA ALA A 16 -2.80 -15.77 33.04
C ALA A 16 -3.95 -15.60 34.06
N ILE A 17 -4.57 -14.41 34.15
CA ILE A 17 -5.64 -14.12 35.11
C ILE A 17 -6.88 -15.02 34.89
N PRO A 18 -7.53 -15.03 33.71
CA PRO A 18 -8.69 -15.91 33.49
C PRO A 18 -8.33 -17.40 33.56
N ILE A 19 -7.10 -17.79 33.20
CA ILE A 19 -6.64 -19.18 33.32
C ILE A 19 -6.52 -19.58 34.80
N VAL A 20 -5.88 -18.75 35.62
CA VAL A 20 -5.74 -18.98 37.06
C VAL A 20 -7.12 -19.01 37.71
N ILE A 21 -8.01 -18.07 37.41
CA ILE A 21 -9.39 -18.06 37.94
C ILE A 21 -10.16 -19.32 37.51
N HIS A 22 -9.93 -19.82 36.30
CA HIS A 22 -10.57 -21.05 35.83
C HIS A 22 -10.04 -22.31 36.53
N LEU A 23 -8.72 -22.38 36.74
CA LEU A 23 -8.06 -23.51 37.40
C LEU A 23 -8.36 -23.52 38.91
N PHE A 24 -8.29 -22.35 39.54
CA PHE A 24 -8.64 -22.15 40.94
C PHE A 24 -10.13 -21.88 41.05
N ASN A 25 -10.91 -22.97 40.97
CA ASN A 25 -12.35 -22.95 41.14
C ASN A 25 -12.69 -22.62 42.62
N PHE A 26 -12.73 -21.33 42.97
CA PHE A 26 -13.04 -20.80 44.32
C PHE A 26 -14.49 -21.07 44.79
N ARG A 27 -15.11 -22.18 44.36
CA ARG A 27 -16.43 -22.58 44.82
C ARG A 27 -16.35 -23.15 46.24
N LYS A 28 -16.91 -22.41 47.20
CA LYS A 28 -17.26 -22.95 48.52
C LYS A 28 -18.45 -23.89 48.37
N PHE A 29 -18.22 -25.19 48.40
CA PHE A 29 -19.30 -26.18 48.40
C PHE A 29 -20.07 -26.12 49.73
N LYS A 30 -21.34 -25.71 49.67
CA LYS A 30 -22.25 -25.78 50.82
C LYS A 30 -22.85 -27.19 50.86
N LYS A 31 -22.55 -27.98 51.89
CA LYS A 31 -23.14 -29.31 52.06
C LYS A 31 -24.59 -29.16 52.54
N VAL A 32 -25.52 -29.80 51.84
CA VAL A 32 -26.95 -29.87 52.20
C VAL A 32 -27.31 -31.35 52.26
N TYR A 33 -27.96 -31.78 53.35
CA TYR A 33 -28.40 -33.15 53.53
C TYR A 33 -29.70 -33.40 52.76
N PHE A 34 -29.72 -34.42 51.91
CA PHE A 34 -30.88 -34.79 51.08
C PHE A 34 -31.08 -36.31 51.11
N SER A 35 -32.33 -36.76 51.23
CA SER A 35 -32.70 -38.15 51.55
C SER A 35 -32.60 -39.14 50.38
N ASN A 36 -32.57 -38.67 49.12
CA ASN A 36 -32.46 -39.52 47.93
C ASN A 36 -31.34 -39.06 46.99
N VAL A 37 -30.12 -39.60 47.18
CA VAL A 37 -28.90 -39.21 46.44
C VAL A 37 -28.69 -39.97 45.13
N GLN A 38 -29.38 -41.09 44.93
CA GLN A 38 -29.14 -42.00 43.80
C GLN A 38 -29.58 -41.42 42.46
N PHE A 39 -30.79 -40.84 42.40
CA PHE A 39 -31.30 -40.12 41.22
C PHE A 39 -30.47 -38.88 40.85
N LEU A 40 -29.91 -38.20 41.85
CA LEU A 40 -29.07 -37.01 41.66
C LEU A 40 -27.68 -37.34 41.10
N LYS A 41 -27.17 -38.54 41.35
CA LYS A 41 -25.85 -38.97 40.87
C LYS A 41 -25.87 -39.30 39.37
N GLU A 42 -26.90 -40.00 38.90
CA GLU A 42 -27.10 -40.33 37.48
C GLU A 42 -27.30 -39.08 36.62
N ALA A 43 -28.13 -38.13 37.06
CA ALA A 43 -28.35 -36.86 36.34
C ALA A 43 -27.07 -36.00 36.26
N LYS A 44 -26.19 -36.06 37.27
CA LYS A 44 -24.95 -35.29 37.32
C LYS A 44 -23.88 -35.84 36.39
N GLU A 45 -23.81 -37.15 36.19
CA GLU A 45 -22.87 -37.77 35.24
C GLU A 45 -23.23 -37.43 33.80
N GLN A 46 -24.53 -37.44 33.45
CA GLN A 46 -24.99 -37.20 32.08
C GLN A 46 -24.80 -35.75 31.62
N ASN A 47 -24.90 -34.77 32.53
CA ASN A 47 -24.72 -33.35 32.20
C ASN A 47 -23.25 -32.87 32.28
N SER A 48 -22.33 -33.70 32.81
CA SER A 48 -20.95 -33.27 33.06
C SER A 48 -20.14 -32.99 31.78
N SER A 49 -20.37 -33.76 30.71
CA SER A 49 -19.59 -33.64 29.47
C SER A 49 -19.92 -32.38 28.68
N ARG A 50 -21.21 -32.01 28.59
CA ARG A 50 -21.67 -30.77 27.92
C ARG A 50 -21.21 -29.53 28.68
N GLU A 51 -21.33 -29.55 30.01
CA GLU A 51 -20.87 -28.44 30.85
C GLU A 51 -19.34 -28.26 30.76
N LYS A 52 -18.55 -29.34 30.77
CA LYS A 52 -17.10 -29.27 30.55
C LYS A 52 -16.73 -28.62 29.22
N LEU A 53 -17.42 -28.98 28.15
CA LEU A 53 -17.16 -28.45 26.81
C LEU A 53 -17.54 -26.97 26.71
N LYS A 54 -18.69 -26.58 27.29
CA LYS A 54 -19.11 -25.18 27.40
C LYS A 54 -18.12 -24.35 28.22
N HIS A 55 -17.64 -24.90 29.33
CA HIS A 55 -16.62 -24.27 30.18
C HIS A 55 -15.31 -24.02 29.43
N LEU A 56 -14.85 -24.98 28.63
CA LEU A 56 -13.63 -24.83 27.82
C LEU A 56 -13.81 -23.78 26.71
N LEU A 57 -14.96 -23.78 26.02
CA LEU A 57 -15.26 -22.77 25.00
C LEU A 57 -15.34 -21.35 25.57
N ILE A 58 -15.93 -21.18 26.75
CA ILE A 58 -15.98 -19.88 27.43
C ILE A 58 -14.58 -19.41 27.82
N LEU A 59 -13.74 -20.31 28.34
CA LEU A 59 -12.35 -20.00 28.66
C LEU A 59 -11.60 -19.56 27.40
N PHE A 60 -11.71 -20.33 26.32
CA PHE A 60 -11.05 -20.04 25.06
C PHE A 60 -11.49 -18.70 24.46
N SER A 61 -12.79 -18.40 24.51
CA SER A 61 -13.33 -17.10 24.08
C SER A 61 -12.77 -15.93 24.89
N ARG A 62 -12.63 -16.08 26.22
CA ARG A 62 -12.00 -15.04 27.06
C ARG A 62 -10.53 -14.81 26.72
N ILE A 63 -9.79 -15.90 26.49
CA ILE A 63 -8.38 -15.82 26.08
C ILE A 63 -8.28 -15.10 24.72
N LEU A 64 -9.07 -15.52 23.73
CA LEU A 64 -9.09 -14.90 22.40
C LEU A 64 -9.44 -13.41 22.45
N ALA A 65 -10.42 -13.02 23.26
CA ALA A 65 -10.80 -11.62 23.39
C ALA A 65 -9.62 -10.75 23.87
N ILE A 66 -8.88 -11.22 24.88
CA ILE A 66 -7.68 -10.52 25.37
C ILE A 66 -6.58 -10.53 24.30
N THR A 67 -6.33 -11.67 23.65
CA THR A 67 -5.31 -11.78 22.59
C THR A 67 -5.60 -10.81 21.45
N PHE A 68 -6.84 -10.73 20.95
CA PHE A 68 -7.20 -9.80 19.89
C PHE A 68 -7.14 -8.34 20.33
N LEU A 69 -7.50 -8.04 21.58
CA LEU A 69 -7.32 -6.70 22.13
C LEU A 69 -5.84 -6.29 22.12
N VAL A 70 -4.95 -7.17 22.61
CA VAL A 70 -3.51 -6.90 22.62
C VAL A 70 -2.95 -6.77 21.21
N LEU A 71 -3.36 -7.63 20.28
CA LEU A 71 -2.95 -7.53 18.87
C LEU A 71 -3.45 -6.24 18.22
N ALA A 72 -4.66 -5.78 18.52
CA ALA A 72 -5.20 -4.52 18.01
C ALA A 72 -4.33 -3.32 18.42
N PHE A 73 -3.79 -3.33 19.66
CA PHE A 73 -2.85 -2.30 20.12
C PHE A 73 -1.42 -2.51 19.62
N ALA A 74 -0.95 -3.75 19.49
CA ALA A 74 0.37 -4.06 18.96
C ALA A 74 0.52 -3.72 17.46
N ARG A 75 -0.62 -3.63 16.73
CA ARG A 75 -0.71 -3.34 15.29
C ARG A 75 0.27 -4.20 14.48
N PRO A 76 0.01 -5.52 14.35
CA PRO A 76 0.81 -6.37 13.47
C PRO A 76 0.68 -5.86 12.03
N PHE A 77 1.81 -5.71 11.36
CA PHE A 77 1.83 -5.43 9.94
C PHE A 77 2.71 -6.46 9.23
N ILE A 78 2.26 -6.83 8.04
CA ILE A 78 3.06 -7.62 7.11
C ILE A 78 3.78 -6.58 6.26
N PRO A 79 5.11 -6.44 6.37
CA PRO A 79 5.85 -5.60 5.44
C PRO A 79 5.65 -6.17 4.03
N SER A 80 4.99 -5.40 3.17
CA SER A 80 4.83 -5.73 1.75
C SER A 80 6.13 -5.41 1.02
N GLY A 81 6.72 -6.41 0.38
CA GLY A 81 7.87 -6.25 -0.51
C GLY A 81 9.21 -6.53 0.17
N ASN A 82 9.97 -7.40 -0.48
CA ASN A 82 11.38 -7.76 -0.29
C ASN A 82 12.09 -7.05 0.85
N THR A 83 12.57 -7.85 1.81
CA THR A 83 13.59 -7.43 2.76
C THR A 83 14.63 -6.60 2.02
N VAL A 84 14.62 -5.29 2.27
CA VAL A 84 15.71 -4.40 1.91
C VAL A 84 16.92 -4.99 2.62
N ASP A 85 17.71 -5.79 1.91
CA ASP A 85 18.97 -6.27 2.42
C ASP A 85 19.83 -5.02 2.58
N PRO A 86 20.18 -4.60 3.82
CA PRO A 86 20.95 -3.38 4.03
C PRO A 86 22.33 -3.43 3.38
N SER A 87 22.78 -4.63 2.96
CA SER A 87 24.03 -4.87 2.25
C SER A 87 23.92 -4.73 0.73
N GLN A 88 22.72 -4.76 0.15
CA GLN A 88 22.52 -4.57 -1.28
C GLN A 88 22.06 -3.16 -1.60
N ARG A 89 22.85 -2.49 -2.43
CA ARG A 89 22.52 -1.19 -3.02
C ARG A 89 21.30 -1.34 -3.92
N ASN A 90 20.19 -0.71 -3.58
CA ASN A 90 18.98 -0.77 -4.40
C ASN A 90 19.08 0.23 -5.55
N VAL A 91 18.56 -0.17 -6.71
CA VAL A 91 18.35 0.72 -7.85
C VAL A 91 16.84 0.92 -7.99
N VAL A 92 16.40 2.16 -7.79
CA VAL A 92 14.98 2.54 -7.80
C VAL A 92 14.69 3.42 -9.00
N SER A 93 13.93 2.90 -9.96
CA SER A 93 13.52 3.65 -11.15
C SER A 93 12.12 4.20 -10.96
N ILE A 94 11.98 5.52 -11.02
CA ILE A 94 10.71 6.23 -10.80
C ILE A 94 10.34 6.94 -12.10
N TYR A 95 9.25 6.50 -12.69
CA TYR A 95 8.63 7.17 -13.82
C TYR A 95 7.52 8.11 -13.32
N ILE A 96 7.55 9.33 -13.82
CA ILE A 96 6.53 10.35 -13.58
C ILE A 96 5.92 10.72 -14.92
N ASP A 97 4.62 10.47 -15.03
CA ASP A 97 3.84 11.00 -16.12
C ASP A 97 3.78 12.52 -15.99
N ASN A 98 4.22 13.21 -17.03
CA ASN A 98 4.16 14.66 -17.16
C ASN A 98 3.35 15.09 -18.40
N SER A 99 2.46 14.23 -18.90
CA SER A 99 1.54 14.59 -19.98
C SER A 99 0.52 15.64 -19.53
N TYR A 100 -0.18 16.27 -20.47
CA TYR A 100 -1.16 17.33 -20.18
C TYR A 100 -2.29 16.90 -19.23
N SER A 101 -2.63 15.61 -19.14
CA SER A 101 -3.64 15.16 -18.18
C SER A 101 -3.24 15.43 -16.73
N MET A 102 -1.94 15.48 -16.46
CA MET A 102 -1.35 15.68 -15.15
C MET A 102 -1.43 17.13 -14.66
N GLU A 103 -1.87 18.06 -15.52
CA GLU A 103 -2.18 19.45 -15.15
C GLU A 103 -3.53 19.55 -14.41
N THR A 104 -4.35 18.49 -14.43
CA THR A 104 -5.64 18.48 -13.74
C THR A 104 -5.47 18.73 -12.24
N VAL A 105 -6.33 19.59 -11.67
CA VAL A 105 -6.27 19.97 -10.26
C VAL A 105 -7.09 19.01 -9.38
N ASN A 106 -6.47 18.52 -8.30
CA ASN A 106 -7.12 17.78 -7.23
C ASN A 106 -7.28 18.67 -5.96
N LYS A 107 -7.64 18.09 -4.81
CA LYS A 107 -7.82 18.84 -3.56
C LYS A 107 -6.54 19.49 -3.00
N GLU A 108 -5.37 19.05 -3.45
CA GLU A 108 -4.04 19.33 -2.88
C GLU A 108 -3.05 19.92 -3.89
N GLY A 109 -3.48 20.25 -5.11
CA GLY A 109 -2.62 20.79 -6.18
C GLY A 109 -2.89 20.16 -7.55
N THR A 110 -1.97 20.29 -8.49
CA THR A 110 -2.03 19.54 -9.76
C THR A 110 -1.71 18.05 -9.52
N LEU A 111 -2.12 17.17 -10.42
CA LEU A 111 -1.71 15.75 -10.34
C LEU A 111 -0.20 15.59 -10.47
N LEU A 112 0.47 16.44 -11.26
CA LEU A 112 1.93 16.46 -11.35
C LEU A 112 2.57 16.80 -9.98
N ASP A 113 2.02 17.77 -9.25
CA ASP A 113 2.51 18.10 -7.90
C ASP A 113 2.29 16.96 -6.91
N GLU A 114 1.13 16.28 -6.98
CA GLU A 114 0.88 15.07 -6.21
C GLU A 114 1.89 13.97 -6.56
N ALA A 115 2.20 13.78 -7.85
CA ALA A 115 3.19 12.82 -8.32
C ALA A 115 4.58 13.15 -7.74
N LYS A 116 5.00 14.42 -7.79
CA LYS A 116 6.27 14.88 -7.20
C LYS A 116 6.32 14.63 -5.70
N ARG A 117 5.25 14.94 -4.96
CA ARG A 117 5.18 14.68 -3.51
C ARG A 117 5.32 13.19 -3.19
N LYS A 118 4.57 12.33 -3.89
CA LYS A 118 4.67 10.87 -3.71
C LYS A 118 6.04 10.34 -4.09
N ALA A 119 6.67 10.84 -5.15
CA ALA A 119 8.03 10.47 -5.52
C ALA A 119 9.03 10.82 -4.40
N LYS A 120 8.91 12.01 -3.78
CA LYS A 120 9.72 12.38 -2.61
C LYS A 120 9.50 11.45 -1.41
N GLU A 121 8.25 11.05 -1.13
CA GLU A 121 7.94 10.09 -0.07
C GLU A 121 8.56 8.72 -0.34
N ILE A 122 8.47 8.23 -1.58
CA ILE A 122 9.08 6.96 -2.01
C ILE A 122 10.59 6.99 -1.76
N VAL A 123 11.29 7.99 -2.31
CA VAL A 123 12.74 8.19 -2.13
C VAL A 123 13.09 8.45 -0.66
N GLY A 124 12.17 9.03 0.11
CA GLY A 124 12.24 9.23 1.55
C GLY A 124 12.52 7.95 2.34
N ASN A 125 11.95 6.83 1.91
CA ASN A 125 12.00 5.53 2.59
C ASN A 125 13.26 4.70 2.29
N TYR A 126 14.07 5.12 1.31
CA TYR A 126 15.30 4.45 0.91
C TYR A 126 16.54 5.03 1.60
N GLY A 127 17.60 4.23 1.67
CA GLY A 127 18.86 4.60 2.32
C GLY A 127 19.71 5.59 1.51
N LEU A 128 20.73 6.15 2.15
CA LEU A 128 21.62 7.15 1.50
C LEU A 128 22.50 6.56 0.39
N ASN A 129 22.75 5.25 0.42
CA ASN A 129 23.59 4.59 -0.59
C ASN A 129 22.80 4.11 -1.81
N ASP A 130 21.47 4.13 -1.75
CA ASP A 130 20.60 3.71 -2.85
C ASP A 130 20.71 4.69 -4.02
N GLN A 131 20.47 4.15 -5.22
CA GLN A 131 20.54 4.92 -6.46
C GLN A 131 19.17 5.03 -7.08
N PHE A 132 18.90 6.21 -7.64
CA PHE A 132 17.61 6.55 -8.20
C PHE A 132 17.74 6.88 -9.68
N GLN A 133 16.68 6.59 -10.43
CA GLN A 133 16.53 7.01 -11.81
C GLN A 133 15.21 7.74 -11.95
N LEU A 134 15.23 8.96 -12.47
CA LEU A 134 14.02 9.70 -12.84
C LEU A 134 13.75 9.50 -14.33
N LEU A 135 12.51 9.18 -14.69
CA LEU A 135 12.06 9.11 -16.09
C LEU A 135 10.76 9.90 -16.26
N THR A 136 10.66 10.67 -17.34
CA THR A 136 9.45 11.41 -17.76
C THR A 136 9.04 11.01 -19.18
N ASN A 137 7.94 11.54 -19.73
CA ASN A 137 7.55 11.25 -21.11
C ASN A 137 8.60 11.71 -22.15
N ASP A 138 9.42 12.69 -21.81
CA ASP A 138 10.42 13.27 -22.71
C ASP A 138 11.58 12.32 -23.03
N PHE A 139 11.86 11.35 -22.15
CA PHE A 139 13.00 10.42 -22.26
C PHE A 139 14.35 11.13 -22.49
N GLU A 140 14.57 12.27 -21.85
CA GLU A 140 15.82 13.02 -21.92
C GLU A 140 17.05 12.16 -21.62
N GLY A 141 18.19 12.48 -22.25
CA GLY A 141 19.45 11.75 -22.05
C GLY A 141 19.90 11.72 -20.58
N LYS A 142 19.62 12.78 -19.81
CA LYS A 142 19.93 12.88 -18.38
C LYS A 142 19.23 11.82 -17.53
N HIS A 143 18.07 11.33 -17.97
CA HIS A 143 17.26 10.31 -17.31
C HIS A 143 17.85 8.89 -17.42
N GLN A 144 18.96 8.70 -18.13
CA GLN A 144 19.66 7.40 -18.24
C GLN A 144 20.65 7.17 -17.10
N ARG A 145 21.03 8.21 -16.35
CA ARG A 145 22.03 8.10 -15.29
C ARG A 145 21.38 7.82 -13.95
N LEU A 146 21.99 6.91 -13.19
CA LEU A 146 21.68 6.68 -11.79
C LEU A 146 22.25 7.82 -10.93
N VAL A 147 21.40 8.41 -10.09
CA VAL A 147 21.71 9.56 -9.25
C VAL A 147 21.49 9.25 -7.77
N ASN A 148 22.04 10.07 -6.88
CA ASN A 148 21.75 9.97 -5.45
C ASN A 148 20.39 10.63 -5.12
N LYS A 149 20.00 10.55 -3.85
CA LYS A 149 18.73 11.07 -3.36
C LYS A 149 18.58 12.59 -3.57
N GLU A 150 19.62 13.35 -3.27
CA GLU A 150 19.60 14.82 -3.36
C GLU A 150 19.47 15.27 -4.82
N GLU A 151 20.26 14.68 -5.71
CA GLU A 151 20.24 14.98 -7.14
C GLU A 151 18.91 14.54 -7.78
N PHE A 152 18.34 13.41 -7.37
CA PHE A 152 17.00 12.99 -7.81
C PHE A 152 15.95 14.04 -7.45
N ILE A 153 15.96 14.53 -6.20
CA ILE A 153 14.99 15.53 -5.74
C ILE A 153 15.16 16.83 -6.53
N GLN A 154 16.39 17.24 -6.83
CA GLN A 154 16.63 18.42 -7.67
C GLN A 154 16.03 18.26 -9.08
N GLN A 155 16.32 17.13 -9.75
CA GLN A 155 15.79 16.85 -11.08
C GLN A 155 14.25 16.76 -11.08
N LEU A 156 13.68 16.23 -9.99
CA LEU A 156 12.24 16.11 -9.80
C LEU A 156 11.54 17.48 -9.75
N GLU A 157 12.15 18.48 -9.09
CA GLU A 157 11.60 19.83 -9.05
C GLU A 157 11.52 20.45 -10.45
N GLU A 158 12.52 20.21 -11.29
CA GLU A 158 12.62 20.75 -12.66
C GLU A 158 11.60 20.14 -13.63
N VAL A 159 10.92 19.04 -13.27
CA VAL A 159 9.95 18.39 -14.16
C VAL A 159 8.74 19.31 -14.40
N GLY A 160 8.57 19.74 -15.65
CA GLY A 160 7.38 20.44 -16.12
C GLY A 160 6.44 19.54 -16.93
N ILE A 161 5.25 20.05 -17.22
CA ILE A 161 4.31 19.43 -18.17
C ILE A 161 4.96 19.40 -19.56
N SER A 162 4.76 18.29 -20.27
CA SER A 162 5.24 18.07 -21.62
C SER A 162 4.11 17.59 -22.54
N SER A 163 4.21 17.95 -23.82
CA SER A 163 3.36 17.42 -24.88
C SER A 163 3.76 16.02 -25.35
N ALA A 164 4.89 15.50 -24.88
CA ALA A 164 5.34 14.15 -25.23
C ALA A 164 4.37 13.11 -24.66
N ASN A 165 3.98 12.15 -25.50
CA ASN A 165 3.14 11.02 -25.10
C ASN A 165 3.91 9.72 -25.26
N ARG A 166 3.82 8.85 -24.26
CA ARG A 166 4.41 7.51 -24.27
C ARG A 166 3.36 6.45 -23.97
N ASN A 167 3.62 5.24 -24.44
CA ASN A 167 2.85 4.07 -24.03
C ASN A 167 3.54 3.40 -22.83
N LEU A 168 2.76 2.84 -21.92
CA LEU A 168 3.21 2.09 -20.75
C LEU A 168 4.30 1.06 -21.07
N GLN A 169 4.18 0.33 -22.20
CA GLN A 169 5.23 -0.61 -22.64
C GLN A 169 6.58 0.06 -22.91
N GLN A 170 6.58 1.24 -23.53
CA GLN A 170 7.80 1.97 -23.86
C GLN A 170 8.49 2.46 -22.58
N VAL A 171 7.69 2.91 -21.61
CA VAL A 171 8.18 3.34 -20.30
C VAL A 171 8.83 2.17 -19.57
N ILE A 172 8.15 1.02 -19.47
CA ILE A 172 8.68 -0.17 -18.78
C ILE A 172 9.98 -0.65 -19.43
N HIS A 173 10.01 -0.76 -20.76
CA HIS A 173 11.22 -1.15 -21.49
C HIS A 173 12.38 -0.17 -21.23
N ARG A 174 12.08 1.14 -21.17
CA ARG A 174 13.08 2.17 -20.90
C ARG A 174 13.63 2.10 -19.47
N GLN A 175 12.78 1.82 -18.48
CA GLN A 175 13.20 1.64 -17.08
C GLN A 175 14.02 0.36 -16.90
N GLN A 176 13.69 -0.71 -17.61
CA GLN A 176 14.46 -1.96 -17.59
C GLN A 176 15.82 -1.82 -18.30
N SER A 177 15.90 -1.04 -19.37
CA SER A 177 17.14 -0.87 -20.14
C SER A 177 18.22 -0.08 -19.40
N ALA A 178 17.84 0.78 -18.46
CA ALA A 178 18.75 1.70 -17.77
C ALA A 178 19.24 1.18 -16.42
N ALA A 179 18.66 0.11 -15.91
CA ALA A 179 19.03 -0.47 -14.62
C ALA A 179 19.73 -1.81 -14.83
N ASP A 180 20.82 -2.04 -14.09
CA ASP A 180 21.47 -3.35 -14.05
C ASP A 180 20.49 -4.40 -13.48
N LYS A 181 20.58 -5.63 -14.00
CA LYS A 181 19.61 -6.72 -13.79
C LYS A 181 19.40 -7.17 -12.33
N ASN A 182 20.10 -6.60 -11.36
CA ASN A 182 20.04 -7.00 -9.97
C ASN A 182 19.25 -5.99 -9.14
N ASN A 183 18.10 -6.45 -8.60
CA ASN A 183 17.27 -5.77 -7.61
C ASN A 183 16.73 -4.39 -8.03
N ASN A 184 16.15 -4.32 -9.24
CA ASN A 184 15.51 -3.12 -9.76
C ASN A 184 14.07 -3.00 -9.24
N ILE A 185 13.78 -1.90 -8.54
CA ILE A 185 12.46 -1.56 -8.05
C ILE A 185 11.91 -0.45 -8.94
N ILE A 186 10.78 -0.71 -9.58
CA ILE A 186 10.20 0.17 -10.59
C ILE A 186 8.90 0.78 -10.04
N TYR A 187 8.80 2.10 -10.04
CA TYR A 187 7.60 2.85 -9.72
C TYR A 187 7.10 3.60 -10.94
N LEU A 188 5.79 3.58 -11.17
CA LEU A 188 5.13 4.37 -12.20
C LEU A 188 4.02 5.21 -11.57
N LEU A 189 4.16 6.53 -11.66
CA LEU A 189 3.19 7.50 -11.14
C LEU A 189 2.47 8.14 -12.34
N SER A 190 1.18 7.85 -12.48
CA SER A 190 0.34 8.33 -13.59
C SER A 190 -1.13 8.29 -13.19
N ASP A 191 -1.98 9.02 -13.90
CA ASP A 191 -3.43 8.86 -13.87
C ASP A 191 -3.92 7.61 -14.66
N PHE A 192 -3.01 6.95 -15.39
CA PHE A 192 -3.22 5.74 -16.18
C PHE A 192 -4.39 5.88 -17.18
N GLN A 193 -4.39 6.97 -17.96
CA GLN A 193 -5.38 7.13 -19.03
C GLN A 193 -5.38 5.94 -20.00
N LYS A 194 -6.52 5.73 -20.67
CA LYS A 194 -6.70 4.62 -21.62
C LYS A 194 -5.64 4.61 -22.72
N ASN A 195 -5.24 5.79 -23.19
CA ASN A 195 -4.22 5.93 -24.24
C ASN A 195 -2.81 5.54 -23.74
N PHE A 196 -2.51 5.78 -22.47
CA PHE A 196 -1.23 5.43 -21.85
C PHE A 196 -1.12 3.93 -21.57
N SER A 197 -2.17 3.33 -21.01
CA SER A 197 -2.17 1.92 -20.59
C SER A 197 -2.16 0.93 -21.77
N GLY A 198 -2.69 1.35 -22.93
CA GLY A 198 -2.82 0.50 -24.10
C GLY A 198 -3.85 -0.64 -23.91
N LEU A 199 -4.10 -1.39 -24.99
CA LEU A 199 -5.01 -2.54 -25.00
C LEU A 199 -4.28 -3.89 -25.02
N ALA A 200 -2.97 -3.86 -25.26
CA ALA A 200 -2.14 -5.06 -25.36
C ALA A 200 -1.67 -5.52 -23.96
N PRO A 201 -1.51 -6.83 -23.73
CA PRO A 201 -0.94 -7.34 -22.50
C PRO A 201 0.49 -6.84 -22.31
N ILE A 202 0.79 -6.43 -21.07
CA ILE A 202 2.08 -5.87 -20.69
C ILE A 202 3.12 -6.98 -20.58
N GLN A 203 4.25 -6.84 -21.28
CA GLN A 203 5.39 -7.74 -21.13
C GLN A 203 6.29 -7.20 -20.01
N VAL A 204 6.56 -8.03 -19.00
CA VAL A 204 7.38 -7.66 -17.84
C VAL A 204 8.42 -8.74 -17.61
N ASP A 205 9.68 -8.35 -17.48
CA ASP A 205 10.75 -9.24 -17.06
C ASP A 205 10.52 -9.70 -15.62
N SER A 206 10.57 -11.02 -15.40
CA SER A 206 10.25 -11.66 -14.11
C SER A 206 11.14 -11.24 -12.93
N ALA A 207 12.23 -10.51 -13.19
CA ALA A 207 13.17 -10.03 -12.17
C ALA A 207 12.84 -8.62 -11.63
N SER A 208 11.84 -7.94 -12.20
CA SER A 208 11.51 -6.54 -11.84
C SER A 208 10.25 -6.45 -10.98
N ASN A 209 10.35 -5.74 -9.85
CA ASN A 209 9.19 -5.43 -9.01
C ASN A 209 8.56 -4.11 -9.48
N ILE A 210 7.44 -4.20 -10.19
CA ILE A 210 6.73 -3.03 -10.71
C ILE A 210 5.59 -2.64 -9.76
N THR A 211 5.61 -1.40 -9.29
CA THR A 211 4.54 -0.79 -8.50
C THR A 211 3.88 0.34 -9.30
N LEU A 212 2.57 0.20 -9.53
CA LEU A 212 1.77 1.21 -10.21
C LEU A 212 1.06 2.09 -9.17
N VAL A 213 1.33 3.39 -9.21
CA VAL A 213 0.75 4.38 -8.30
C VAL A 213 -0.23 5.23 -9.07
N LYS A 214 -1.51 4.86 -9.00
CA LYS A 214 -2.58 5.58 -9.69
C LYS A 214 -2.92 6.89 -8.97
N LEU A 215 -2.85 7.98 -9.71
CA LEU A 215 -3.28 9.31 -9.29
C LEU A 215 -4.72 9.52 -9.75
N ASN A 216 -5.58 10.07 -8.89
CA ASN A 216 -6.98 10.26 -9.21
C ASN A 216 -7.29 11.75 -9.33
N ALA A 217 -7.64 12.16 -10.54
CA ALA A 217 -8.18 13.49 -10.80
C ALA A 217 -9.55 13.65 -10.10
N ASN A 218 -9.89 14.89 -9.75
CA ASN A 218 -11.29 15.22 -9.51
C ASN A 218 -12.08 15.09 -10.82
N SER A 219 -13.37 14.76 -10.73
CA SER A 219 -14.23 14.71 -11.91
C SER A 219 -14.31 16.10 -12.54
N LEU A 220 -13.69 16.29 -13.70
CA LEU A 220 -13.91 17.46 -14.51
C LEU A 220 -15.33 17.39 -15.10
N PRO A 221 -16.08 18.50 -15.15
CA PRO A 221 -17.33 18.53 -15.89
C PRO A 221 -17.03 18.26 -17.37
N ASN A 222 -17.83 17.40 -18.00
CA ASN A 222 -17.73 17.20 -19.44
C ASN A 222 -18.15 18.51 -20.12
N ILE A 223 -17.21 19.16 -20.82
CA ILE A 223 -17.49 20.31 -21.67
C ILE A 223 -17.50 19.80 -23.11
N SER A 224 -18.65 19.91 -23.78
CA SER A 224 -18.77 19.65 -25.21
C SER A 224 -18.94 20.97 -25.95
N ALA A 225 -18.13 21.20 -26.97
CA ALA A 225 -18.41 22.24 -27.96
C ALA A 225 -19.39 21.65 -28.98
N ASP A 226 -20.64 22.12 -28.97
CA ASP A 226 -21.68 21.65 -29.89
C ASP A 226 -21.47 22.20 -31.31
N SER A 227 -21.08 23.47 -31.41
CA SER A 227 -20.86 24.13 -32.69
C SER A 227 -19.77 25.19 -32.56
N ILE A 228 -18.94 25.29 -33.60
CA ILE A 228 -17.90 26.32 -33.75
C ILE A 228 -18.18 27.01 -35.08
N TRP A 229 -18.47 28.31 -35.04
CA TRP A 229 -18.66 29.12 -36.23
C TRP A 229 -17.45 30.03 -36.41
N SER A 230 -16.87 30.02 -37.61
CA SER A 230 -15.85 30.98 -38.01
C SER A 230 -16.50 32.09 -38.83
N LEU A 231 -16.14 33.35 -38.56
CA LEU A 231 -16.61 34.50 -39.33
C LEU A 231 -16.09 34.47 -40.79
N SER A 232 -14.92 33.89 -41.00
CA SER A 232 -14.31 33.70 -42.32
C SER A 232 -14.23 32.21 -42.69
N PRO A 233 -14.58 31.82 -43.93
CA PRO A 233 -14.43 30.45 -44.41
C PRO A 233 -12.96 30.04 -44.59
N VAL A 234 -12.00 30.97 -44.58
CA VAL A 234 -10.57 30.71 -44.74
C VAL A 234 -9.79 31.46 -43.66
N HIS A 235 -9.00 30.73 -42.88
CA HIS A 235 -8.04 31.29 -41.93
C HIS A 235 -6.63 31.11 -42.47
N GLN A 236 -5.92 32.23 -42.73
CA GLN A 236 -4.51 32.21 -43.07
C GLN A 236 -3.66 32.41 -41.81
N PRO A 237 -2.56 31.66 -41.61
CA PRO A 237 -1.68 31.85 -40.46
C PRO A 237 -1.19 33.30 -40.38
N GLY A 238 -1.49 33.99 -39.26
CA GLY A 238 -1.04 35.37 -38.99
C GLY A 238 -2.00 36.49 -39.40
N GLN A 239 -3.20 36.20 -39.90
CA GLN A 239 -4.26 37.20 -40.00
C GLN A 239 -4.84 37.49 -38.60
N ASN A 240 -4.96 38.77 -38.26
CA ASN A 240 -5.72 39.19 -37.08
C ASN A 240 -7.21 38.97 -37.38
N GLU A 241 -7.92 38.37 -36.42
CA GLU A 241 -9.39 38.25 -36.42
C GLU A 241 -10.09 39.61 -36.42
#